data_AF-A0A2S1SFN4-F1
#
_entry.id   AF-A0A2S1SFN4-F1
#
_cell.length_a   1.000
_cell.length_b   1.000
_cell.length_c   1.000
_cell.angle_alpha   90.00
_cell.angle_beta   90.00
_cell.angle_gamma   90.00
#
_symmetry.space_group_name_H-M   'P 1'
#
loop_
_entity.id
_entity.type
_entity.pdbx_description
1 polymer ?
#
loop_
_entity_poly.entity_id
_entity_poly.type
_entity_poly.pdbx_seq_one_letter_code
_entity_poly.pdbx_strand_id
1 'polypeptide(L)'
;MKAPNTLRSPYVTINNDILYIQFKDKSLTLPLDSISKMDIRKRKTSYFPAFMGLMVYVEDRTYKLRINTTDDQRIRIKLRPEDCWHFTAAVKYVRERNNRTAQAS
;
A
#
# COMPACT_ATOMS: atom_id res chain seq x y z
N MET A 1 -1.43 -21.12 -24.68
CA MET A 1 -1.80 -19.75 -24.29
C MET A 1 -1.85 -19.69 -22.77
N LYS A 2 -0.90 -19.02 -22.10
CA LYS A 2 -0.89 -18.87 -20.64
C LYS A 2 -1.94 -17.82 -20.26
N ALA A 3 -2.92 -18.20 -19.42
CA ALA A 3 -3.92 -17.27 -18.90
C ALA A 3 -3.21 -16.07 -18.23
N PRO A 4 -3.71 -14.83 -18.39
CA PRO A 4 -3.16 -13.69 -17.68
C PRO A 4 -3.32 -13.98 -16.18
N ASN A 5 -2.21 -13.86 -15.47
CA ASN A 5 -2.10 -14.08 -14.04
C ASN A 5 -2.92 -12.99 -13.33
N THR A 6 -4.24 -13.15 -13.29
CA THR A 6 -5.15 -12.24 -12.61
C THR A 6 -4.88 -12.34 -11.13
N LEU A 7 -4.08 -11.40 -10.63
CA LEU A 7 -3.94 -11.05 -9.23
C LEU A 7 -5.29 -10.53 -8.72
N ARG A 8 -6.29 -11.42 -8.58
CA ARG A 8 -7.61 -11.13 -8.01
C ARG A 8 -7.47 -11.11 -6.50
N SER A 9 -6.92 -10.01 -6.01
CA SER A 9 -7.15 -9.61 -4.63
C SER A 9 -8.56 -9.02 -4.55
N PRO A 10 -9.39 -9.40 -3.55
CA PRO A 10 -10.74 -8.84 -3.40
C PRO A 10 -10.73 -7.32 -3.21
N TYR A 11 -9.59 -6.75 -2.80
CA TYR A 11 -9.47 -5.33 -2.49
C TYR A 11 -8.71 -4.52 -3.53
N VAL A 12 -7.93 -5.15 -4.40
CA VAL A 12 -7.06 -4.45 -5.33
C VAL A 12 -7.04 -5.14 -6.67
N THR A 13 -7.31 -4.38 -7.72
CA THR A 13 -7.18 -4.84 -9.10
C THR A 13 -6.44 -3.79 -9.90
N ILE A 14 -5.54 -4.24 -10.76
CA ILE A 14 -4.87 -3.39 -11.75
C ILE A 14 -5.38 -3.81 -13.12
N ASN A 15 -5.99 -2.88 -13.85
CA ASN A 15 -6.49 -3.12 -15.20
C ASN A 15 -6.34 -1.85 -16.05
N ASN A 16 -5.97 -2.01 -17.32
CA ASN A 16 -5.82 -0.90 -18.28
C ASN A 16 -4.99 0.27 -17.73
N ASP A 17 -3.83 -0.01 -17.13
CA ASP A 17 -2.96 0.99 -16.47
C ASP A 17 -3.62 1.82 -15.36
N ILE A 18 -4.69 1.30 -14.76
CA ILE A 18 -5.38 1.92 -13.63
C ILE A 18 -5.34 0.98 -12.43
N LEU A 19 -4.96 1.54 -11.27
CA LEU A 19 -5.05 0.91 -9.97
C LEU A 19 -6.44 1.20 -9.37
N TYR A 20 -7.20 0.14 -9.16
CA TYR A 20 -8.47 0.17 -8.43
C TYR A 20 -8.26 -0.46 -7.06
N ILE A 21 -8.61 0.29 -6.01
CA ILE A 21 -8.63 -0.20 -4.63
C ILE A 21 -10.05 -0.05 -4.10
N GLN A 22 -10.66 -1.17 -3.72
CA GLN A 22 -11.92 -1.20 -2.99
C GLN A 22 -11.65 -1.85 -1.64
N PHE A 23 -11.57 -1.05 -0.58
CA PHE A 23 -11.22 -1.54 0.74
C PHE A 23 -12.18 -0.99 1.78
N LYS A 24 -12.95 -1.89 2.41
CA LYS A 24 -14.11 -1.53 3.24
C LYS A 24 -15.11 -0.71 2.41
N ASP A 25 -15.74 0.30 3.00
CA ASP A 25 -16.73 1.17 2.34
C ASP A 25 -16.08 2.31 1.54
N LYS A 26 -14.83 2.15 1.11
CA LYS A 26 -14.08 3.18 0.37
C LYS A 26 -13.50 2.61 -0.91
N SER A 27 -13.65 3.39 -1.97
CA SER A 27 -13.04 3.14 -3.28
C SER A 27 -12.02 4.23 -3.60
N LEU A 28 -10.92 3.82 -4.24
CA LEU A 28 -9.89 4.70 -4.77
C LEU A 28 -9.50 4.20 -6.16
N THR A 29 -9.39 5.13 -7.10
CA THR A 29 -8.99 4.85 -8.47
C THR A 29 -7.88 5.82 -8.85
N LEU A 30 -6.76 5.29 -9.31
CA LEU A 30 -5.58 6.08 -9.67
C LEU A 30 -4.95 5.52 -10.96
N PRO A 31 -4.66 6.37 -11.96
CA PRO A 31 -3.78 5.99 -13.06
C PRO A 31 -2.42 5.54 -12.51
N LEU A 32 -1.82 4.49 -13.07
CA LEU A 32 -0.50 4.04 -12.63
C LEU A 32 0.59 5.07 -12.90
N ASP A 33 0.45 5.87 -13.95
CA ASP A 33 1.37 6.98 -14.28
C ASP A 33 1.35 8.10 -13.25
N SER A 34 0.24 8.25 -12.53
CA SER A 34 0.18 9.23 -11.44
C SER A 34 0.83 8.71 -10.16
N ILE A 35 1.34 7.48 -10.11
CA ILE A 35 1.93 6.87 -8.91
C ILE A 35 3.45 6.87 -8.99
N SER A 36 4.09 7.76 -8.21
CA SER A 36 5.56 7.81 -8.12
C SER A 36 6.13 6.69 -7.26
N LYS A 37 5.42 6.31 -6.18
CA LYS A 37 5.87 5.25 -5.27
C LYS A 37 4.72 4.60 -4.53
N MET A 38 4.82 3.29 -4.34
CA MET A 38 3.89 2.51 -3.52
C MET A 38 4.66 1.60 -2.56
N ASP A 39 4.33 1.63 -1.27
CA ASP A 39 4.94 0.75 -0.26
C ASP A 39 4.03 0.45 0.94
N ILE A 40 4.24 -0.71 1.58
CA ILE A 40 3.60 -1.08 2.84
C ILE A 40 4.62 -0.93 3.96
N ARG A 41 4.26 -0.20 5.03
CA ARG A 41 5.10 -0.07 6.24
C ARG A 41 4.38 -0.52 7.49
N LYS A 42 5.06 -1.30 8.32
CA LYS A 42 4.64 -1.54 9.70
C LYS A 42 4.74 -0.24 10.49
N ARG A 43 3.74 0.08 11.30
CA ARG A 43 3.82 1.22 12.22
C ARG A 43 4.83 0.88 13.32
N LYS A 44 5.70 1.84 13.65
CA LYS A 44 6.59 1.69 14.80
C LYS A 44 5.74 1.71 16.07
N THR A 45 6.04 0.81 17.01
CA THR A 45 5.47 0.83 18.35
C THR A 45 5.79 2.18 19.01
N SER A 46 4.75 2.83 19.53
CA SER A 46 4.88 4.07 20.29
C SER A 46 4.75 3.75 21.77
N TYR A 47 5.65 4.31 22.57
CA TYR A 47 5.55 4.29 24.03
C TYR A 47 4.89 5.58 24.49
N PHE A 48 4.04 5.52 25.50
CA PHE A 48 3.56 6.70 26.20
C PHE A 48 3.67 6.48 27.72
N PRO A 49 4.00 7.53 28.49
CA PRO A 49 3.97 7.45 29.94
C PRO A 49 2.52 7.35 30.40
N ALA A 50 2.14 6.25 31.04
CA ALA A 50 0.80 6.09 31.63
C ALA A 50 0.77 6.58 33.09
N PHE A 51 1.86 6.35 33.84
CA PHE A 51 2.10 6.79 35.23
C PHE A 51 3.60 7.04 35.46
N MET A 52 3.99 7.80 36.51
CA MET A 52 5.41 8.04 36.82
C MET A 52 6.17 6.71 36.94
N GLY A 53 7.16 6.52 36.07
CA GLY A 53 8.02 5.32 36.06
C GLY A 53 7.48 4.10 35.30
N LEU A 54 6.25 4.14 34.78
CA LEU A 54 5.65 3.01 34.03
C LEU A 54 5.54 3.34 32.53
N MET A 55 6.41 2.73 31.74
CA MET A 55 6.32 2.71 30.29
C MET A 55 5.40 1.59 29.83
N VAL A 56 4.24 1.93 29.27
CA VAL A 56 3.30 0.95 28.73
C VAL A 56 3.68 0.64 27.28
N TYR A 57 3.86 -0.66 26.99
CA TYR A 57 4.01 -1.15 25.63
C TYR A 57 2.63 -1.35 25.00
N VAL A 58 2.35 -0.63 23.92
CA VAL A 58 1.21 -0.94 23.06
C VAL A 58 1.75 -1.51 21.76
N GLU A 59 1.47 -2.80 21.54
CA GLU A 59 1.82 -3.47 20.30
C GLU A 59 0.94 -2.93 19.16
N ASP A 60 1.43 -1.90 18.45
CA ASP A 60 0.74 -1.43 17.25
C ASP A 60 1.04 -2.40 16.10
N ARG A 61 0.19 -3.43 15.95
CA ARG A 61 0.22 -4.37 14.83
C ARG A 61 -0.32 -3.77 13.53
N THR A 62 -0.55 -2.47 13.44
CA THR A 62 -1.13 -1.87 12.24
C THR A 62 -0.08 -1.56 11.18
N TYR A 63 -0.46 -1.79 9.93
CA TYR A 63 0.33 -1.48 8.75
C TYR A 63 -0.27 -0.28 8.03
N LYS A 64 0.52 0.38 7.19
CA LYS A 64 0.06 1.46 6.32
C LYS A 64 0.51 1.20 4.90
N LEU A 65 -0.45 1.12 3.98
CA LEU A 65 -0.17 1.29 2.56
C LEU A 65 0.02 2.77 2.29
N ARG A 66 1.13 3.11 1.65
CA ARG A 66 1.48 4.45 1.19
C ARG A 66 1.48 4.46 -0.33
N ILE A 67 0.76 5.41 -0.90
CA ILE A 67 0.79 5.71 -2.32
C ILE A 67 1.20 7.18 -2.42
N ASN A 68 2.39 7.42 -2.95
CA ASN A 68 2.84 8.74 -3.32
C ASN A 68 2.53 8.93 -4.80
N THR A 69 1.93 10.06 -5.11
CA THR A 69 1.61 10.44 -6.48
C THR A 69 2.72 11.32 -7.07
N THR A 70 2.64 11.59 -8.38
CA THR A 70 3.61 12.44 -9.08
C THR A 70 3.45 13.93 -8.76
N ASP A 71 2.27 14.34 -8.30
CA ASP A 71 1.96 15.69 -7.80
C ASP A 71 2.29 15.89 -6.31
N ASP A 72 3.14 15.03 -5.74
CA ASP A 72 3.57 15.01 -4.32
C ASP A 72 2.43 14.81 -3.29
N GLN A 73 1.23 14.42 -3.73
CA GLN A 73 0.19 13.98 -2.79
C GLN A 73 0.53 12.61 -2.19
N ARG A 74 0.02 12.39 -0.97
CA ARG A 74 0.29 11.18 -0.18
C ARG A 74 -0.99 10.57 0.32
N ILE A 75 -1.37 9.45 -0.28
CA ILE A 75 -2.52 8.66 0.13
C ILE A 75 -2.04 7.58 1.10
N ARG A 76 -2.75 7.44 2.23
CA ARG A 76 -2.40 6.51 3.29
C ARG A 76 -3.62 5.67 3.68
N ILE A 77 -3.52 4.36 3.50
CA ILE A 77 -4.57 3.41 3.88
C ILE A 77 -4.06 2.60 5.09
N LYS A 78 -4.83 2.60 6.18
CA LYS A 78 -4.52 1.81 7.38
C LYS A 78 -4.96 0.36 7.15
N LEU A 79 -4.03 -0.57 7.30
CA LEU A 79 -4.22 -2.00 7.08
C LEU A 79 -4.04 -2.78 8.39
N ARG A 80 -4.80 -3.86 8.53
CA ARG A 80 -4.51 -4.89 9.54
C ARG A 80 -3.45 -5.87 8.99
N PRO A 81 -2.75 -6.63 9.85
CA PRO A 81 -1.78 -7.64 9.39
C PRO A 81 -2.38 -8.61 8.37
N GLU A 82 -3.59 -9.10 8.66
CA GLU A 82 -4.35 -10.02 7.81
C GLU A 82 -4.75 -9.43 6.47
N ASP A 83 -4.82 -8.10 6.34
CA ASP A 83 -5.18 -7.45 5.08
C ASP A 83 -3.95 -7.21 4.18
N CYS A 84 -2.73 -7.28 4.72
CA CYS A 84 -1.53 -6.80 4.00
C CYS A 84 -1.19 -7.62 2.75
N TRP A 85 -1.38 -8.94 2.79
CA TRP A 85 -1.02 -9.83 1.70
C TRP A 85 -1.80 -9.52 0.41
N HIS A 86 -3.02 -9.00 0.55
CA HIS A 86 -3.88 -8.56 -0.54
C HIS A 86 -3.30 -7.39 -1.36
N PHE A 87 -2.39 -6.60 -0.78
CA PHE A 87 -1.79 -5.43 -1.41
C PHE A 87 -0.35 -5.68 -1.87
N THR A 88 0.31 -6.73 -1.37
CA THR A 88 1.73 -7.02 -1.65
C THR A 88 2.00 -7.16 -3.15
N ALA A 89 1.10 -7.83 -3.88
CA ALA A 89 1.27 -8.04 -5.31
C ALA A 89 1.16 -6.74 -6.12
N ALA A 90 0.17 -5.89 -5.79
CA ALA A 90 0.03 -4.58 -6.41
C ALA A 90 1.24 -3.66 -6.13
N VAL A 91 1.72 -3.66 -4.89
CA VAL A 91 2.93 -2.92 -4.49
C VAL A 91 4.16 -3.39 -5.29
N LYS A 92 4.34 -4.71 -5.41
CA LYS A 92 5.45 -5.29 -6.19
C LYS A 92 5.35 -4.88 -7.66
N TYR A 93 4.17 -4.99 -8.25
CA TYR A 93 3.93 -4.60 -9.64
C TYR A 93 4.27 -3.12 -9.89
N VAL A 94 3.75 -2.20 -9.08
CA VAL A 94 4.02 -0.76 -9.20
C VAL A 94 5.52 -0.47 -9.05
N ARG A 95 6.19 -1.13 -8.10
CA ARG A 95 7.63 -0.95 -7.88
C ARG A 95 8.45 -1.42 -9.07
N GLU A 96 8.14 -2.59 -9.63
CA GLU A 96 8.82 -3.13 -10.81
C GLU A 96 8.60 -2.26 -12.05
N ARG A 97 7.37 -1.78 -12.24
CA ARG A 97 7.02 -0.84 -13.32
C ARG A 97 7.86 0.44 -13.21
N ASN A 98 7.87 1.09 -12.05
CA ASN A 98 8.58 2.36 -11.87
C ASN A 98 10.10 2.19 -12.05
N ASN A 99 10.66 1.05 -11.65
CA ASN A 99 12.06 0.74 -11.91
C ASN A 99 12.37 0.56 -13.40
N ARG A 100 11.46 -0.05 -14.18
CA ARG A 100 11.62 -0.20 -15.64
C ARG A 100 11.55 1.14 -16.34
N THR A 101 10.61 2.00 -15.95
CA THR A 101 10.49 3.36 -16.50
C THR A 101 11.75 4.17 -16.23
N ALA A 102 12.33 4.06 -15.03
CA ALA A 102 13.56 4.76 -14.67
C ALA A 102 14.82 4.28 -15.43
N GLN A 103 14.79 3.08 -16.04
CA GLN A 103 15.89 2.56 -16.87
C GLN A 103 15.74 2.90 -18.36
N ALA A 104 14.53 3.31 -18.78
CA ALA A 104 14.23 3.69 -20.15
C ALA A 104 14.34 5.21 -20.40
N SER A 105 14.48 5.99 -19.32
CA SER A 105 14.72 7.44 -19.33
C SER A 105 16.21 7.74 -19.15
#